data_AF-A0A7U9MWQ0-F1
#
_entry.id   AF-A0A7U9MWQ0-F1
#
_cell.length_a   1.000
_cell.length_b   1.000
_cell.length_c   1.000
_cell.angle_alpha   90.00
_cell.angle_beta   90.00
_cell.angle_gamma   90.00
#
_symmetry.space_group_name_H-M   'P 1'
#
loop_
_entity.id
_entity.type
_entity.pdbx_description
1 polymer ?
#
loop_
_entity_poly.entity_id
_entity_poly.type
_entity_poly.pdbx_seq_one_letter_code
_entity_poly.pdbx_strand_id
1 'polypeptide(L)'
;MCLLSGLLLGPVQGGLAAGIGSMFFDLTNPAYITSAPFTFVFKFLMAWICGMFAFHKNSGISSHKRYIIGSALGAFAYVLLYLSKSYIEHRFVLGLPLEVVMITLSQKAVVSSVNAVVSIIVAVPLGIALRPAVRRYLQ
;
A
#
# COMPACT_ATOMS: atom_id res chain seq x y z
N MET A 1 -4.83 -5.35 3.66
CA MET A 1 -5.91 -4.44 4.12
C MET A 1 -5.92 -3.09 3.40
N CYS A 2 -4.80 -2.39 3.21
CA CYS A 2 -4.78 -1.09 2.50
C CYS A 2 -5.20 -1.16 1.01
N LEU A 3 -4.79 -2.21 0.27
CA LEU A 3 -5.28 -2.41 -1.10
C LEU A 3 -6.79 -2.61 -1.12
N LEU A 4 -7.31 -3.39 -0.17
CA LEU A 4 -8.74 -3.67 -0.06
C LEU A 4 -9.55 -2.40 0.21
N SER A 5 -9.07 -1.47 1.07
CA SER A 5 -9.75 -0.19 1.28
C SER A 5 -9.81 0.64 0.00
N GLY A 6 -8.72 0.69 -0.78
CA GLY A 6 -8.72 1.33 -2.10
C GLY A 6 -9.69 0.68 -3.10
N LEU A 7 -9.74 -0.66 -3.14
CA LEU A 7 -10.64 -1.43 -4.01
C LEU A 7 -12.13 -1.25 -3.66
N LEU A 8 -12.45 -1.03 -2.38
CA LEU A 8 -13.83 -0.96 -1.88
C LEU A 8 -14.37 0.47 -1.80
N LEU A 9 -13.57 1.42 -1.32
CA LEU A 9 -13.99 2.80 -1.02
C LEU A 9 -13.50 3.81 -2.06
N GLY A 10 -12.63 3.40 -2.99
CA GLY A 10 -12.07 4.28 -4.01
C GLY A 10 -10.83 5.04 -3.54
N PRO A 11 -10.28 5.92 -4.40
CA PRO A 11 -8.93 6.47 -4.21
C PRO A 11 -8.81 7.38 -2.97
N VAL A 12 -9.72 8.33 -2.80
CA VAL A 12 -9.64 9.32 -1.70
C VAL A 12 -10.07 8.69 -0.37
N GLN A 13 -11.28 8.15 -0.28
CA GLN A 13 -11.79 7.57 0.96
C GLN A 13 -11.00 6.31 1.38
N GLY A 14 -10.68 5.44 0.42
CA GLY A 14 -9.86 4.25 0.68
C GLY A 14 -8.41 4.57 1.03
N GLY A 15 -7.85 5.60 0.40
CA GLY A 15 -6.54 6.18 0.71
C GLY A 15 -6.47 6.72 2.13
N LEU A 16 -7.42 7.59 2.51
CA LEU A 16 -7.51 8.16 3.85
C LEU A 16 -7.72 7.07 4.90
N ALA A 17 -8.63 6.13 4.68
CA ALA A 17 -8.85 5.02 5.59
C ALA A 17 -7.57 4.18 5.81
N ALA A 18 -6.83 3.88 4.74
CA ALA A 18 -5.57 3.16 4.82
C ALA A 18 -4.47 3.96 5.54
N GLY A 19 -4.30 5.23 5.17
CA GLY A 19 -3.28 6.11 5.72
C GLY A 19 -3.52 6.40 7.20
N ILE A 20 -4.72 6.86 7.55
CA ILE A 20 -5.09 7.23 8.92
C ILE A 20 -5.02 6.00 9.84
N GLY A 21 -5.60 4.87 9.43
CA GLY A 21 -5.58 3.65 10.24
C GLY A 21 -4.15 3.16 10.50
N SER A 22 -3.28 3.21 9.49
CA SER A 22 -1.87 2.80 9.64
C SER A 22 -1.07 3.81 10.46
N MET A 23 -1.34 5.11 10.34
CA MET A 23 -0.70 6.15 11.14
C MET A 23 -1.05 6.00 12.62
N PHE A 24 -2.32 5.79 12.95
CA PHE A 24 -2.74 5.56 14.34
C PHE A 24 -2.07 4.32 14.92
N PHE A 25 -1.98 3.24 14.15
CA PHE A 25 -1.25 2.05 14.57
C PHE A 25 0.22 2.38 14.92
N ASP A 26 0.91 3.12 14.07
CA ASP A 26 2.30 3.53 14.33
C ASP A 26 2.43 4.48 15.52
N LEU A 27 1.44 5.35 15.76
CA LEU A 27 1.41 6.24 16.94
C LEU A 27 1.21 5.49 18.25
N THR A 28 0.49 4.37 18.22
CA THR A 28 0.32 3.52 19.41
C THR A 28 1.57 2.71 19.77
N ASN A 29 2.57 2.68 18.89
CA ASN A 29 3.81 1.96 19.11
C ASN A 29 4.98 2.94 19.25
N PRO A 30 5.60 3.07 20.45
CA PRO A 30 6.65 4.05 20.70
C PRO A 30 7.87 3.92 19.76
N ALA A 31 8.11 2.73 19.19
CA ALA A 31 9.19 2.52 18.22
C ALA A 31 8.91 3.10 16.82
N TYR A 32 7.64 3.37 16.46
CA TYR A 32 7.24 3.76 15.11
C TYR A 32 6.66 5.18 14.99
N ILE A 33 6.57 5.93 16.11
CA ILE A 33 6.02 7.30 16.14
C ILE A 33 6.69 8.23 15.11
N THR A 34 8.02 8.17 14.98
CA THR A 34 8.76 8.99 14.02
C THR A 34 8.51 8.61 12.56
N SER A 35 8.07 7.37 12.32
CA SER A 35 7.72 6.86 10.99
C SER A 35 6.24 7.04 10.64
N ALA A 36 5.38 7.37 11.61
CA ALA A 36 3.94 7.54 11.43
C ALA A 36 3.54 8.47 10.25
N PRO A 37 4.14 9.66 10.03
CA PRO A 37 3.78 10.49 8.88
C PRO A 37 4.18 9.86 7.54
N PHE A 38 5.30 9.12 7.49
CA PHE A 38 5.70 8.39 6.29
C PHE A 38 4.75 7.23 6.01
N THR A 39 4.38 6.49 7.05
CA THR A 39 3.41 5.40 6.95
C THR A 39 2.07 5.90 6.45
N PHE A 40 1.58 7.05 6.95
CA PHE A 40 0.37 7.69 6.43
C PHE A 40 0.46 7.89 4.91
N VAL A 41 1.50 8.59 4.45
CA VAL A 41 1.66 8.94 3.02
C VAL A 41 1.82 7.69 2.16
N PHE A 42 2.64 6.73 2.59
CA PHE A 42 2.92 5.54 1.79
C PHE A 42 1.70 4.64 1.65
N LYS A 43 0.98 4.43 2.75
CA LYS A 43 -0.24 3.61 2.75
C LYS A 43 -1.39 4.32 2.03
N PHE A 44 -1.47 5.63 2.16
CA PHE A 44 -2.40 6.46 1.40
C PHE A 44 -2.15 6.34 -0.10
N LEU A 45 -0.91 6.56 -0.57
CA LEU A 45 -0.56 6.48 -1.99
C LEU A 45 -0.80 5.08 -2.56
N MET A 46 -0.43 4.03 -1.81
CA MET A 46 -0.70 2.63 -2.16
C MET A 46 -2.18 2.39 -2.43
N ALA A 47 -3.06 2.81 -1.51
CA ALA A 47 -4.49 2.62 -1.61
C ALA A 47 -5.14 3.57 -2.62
N TRP A 48 -4.65 4.79 -2.76
CA TRP A 48 -5.10 5.77 -3.75
C TRP A 48 -4.86 5.26 -5.16
N ILE A 49 -3.63 4.85 -5.48
CA ILE A 49 -3.27 4.30 -6.80
C ILE A 49 -4.17 3.09 -7.09
N CYS A 50 -4.29 2.17 -6.14
CA CYS A 50 -5.15 1.00 -6.28
C CYS A 50 -6.62 1.39 -6.58
N GLY A 51 -7.16 2.33 -5.81
CA GLY A 51 -8.52 2.83 -5.96
C GLY A 51 -8.77 3.56 -7.29
N MET A 52 -7.81 4.35 -7.78
CA MET A 52 -7.92 5.04 -9.07
C MET A 52 -8.20 4.04 -10.20
N PHE A 53 -7.41 2.97 -10.30
CA PHE A 53 -7.60 1.94 -11.34
C PHE A 53 -8.89 1.12 -11.14
N ALA A 54 -9.22 0.78 -9.90
CA ALA A 54 -10.42 0.01 -9.56
C ALA A 54 -11.74 0.78 -9.79
N PHE A 55 -11.71 2.11 -9.76
CA PHE A 55 -12.88 2.98 -9.95
C PHE A 55 -12.94 3.69 -11.31
N HIS A 56 -11.87 3.71 -12.10
CA HIS A 56 -11.86 4.22 -13.49
C HIS A 56 -12.82 3.49 -14.47
N LYS A 57 -14.12 3.83 -14.46
CA LYS A 57 -15.20 3.09 -15.18
C LYS A 57 -15.05 3.06 -16.71
N ASN A 58 -14.25 3.95 -17.32
CA ASN A 58 -14.25 4.16 -18.76
C ASN A 58 -13.06 3.52 -19.52
N SER A 59 -12.37 2.54 -18.94
CA SER A 59 -11.15 1.99 -19.56
C SER A 59 -11.37 0.88 -20.60
N GLY A 60 -12.61 0.40 -20.82
CA GLY A 60 -12.87 -0.76 -21.69
C GLY A 60 -12.31 -2.10 -21.17
N ILE A 61 -11.67 -2.09 -19.98
CA ILE A 61 -11.06 -3.26 -19.35
C ILE A 61 -12.04 -3.88 -18.34
N SER A 62 -12.09 -5.22 -18.28
CA SER A 62 -12.94 -5.93 -17.31
C SER A 62 -12.62 -5.52 -15.87
N SER A 63 -13.65 -5.49 -15.01
CA SER A 63 -13.51 -5.11 -13.60
C SER A 63 -12.45 -5.94 -12.87
N HIS A 64 -12.31 -7.23 -13.20
CA HIS A 64 -11.30 -8.11 -12.60
C HIS A 64 -9.87 -7.68 -12.95
N LYS A 65 -9.59 -7.43 -14.23
CA LYS A 65 -8.25 -7.02 -14.69
C LYS A 65 -7.83 -5.70 -14.05
N ARG A 66 -8.77 -4.76 -13.89
CA ARG A 66 -8.52 -3.47 -13.23
C ARG A 66 -8.15 -3.61 -11.76
N TYR A 67 -8.76 -4.57 -11.06
CA TYR A 67 -8.47 -4.84 -9.66
C TYR A 67 -7.07 -5.39 -9.48
N ILE A 68 -6.67 -6.32 -10.36
CA ILE A 68 -5.31 -6.88 -10.39
C ILE A 68 -4.29 -5.79 -10.70
N ILE A 69 -4.48 -5.04 -11.79
CA ILE A 69 -3.55 -3.98 -12.20
C ILE A 69 -3.43 -2.90 -11.13
N GLY A 70 -4.56 -2.43 -10.58
CA GLY A 70 -4.56 -1.44 -9.50
C GLY A 70 -3.86 -1.94 -8.24
N SER A 71 -4.11 -3.19 -7.84
CA SER A 71 -3.46 -3.81 -6.68
C SER A 71 -1.95 -3.98 -6.89
N ALA A 72 -1.54 -4.40 -8.09
CA ALA A 72 -0.13 -4.54 -8.46
C ALA A 72 0.59 -3.19 -8.46
N LEU A 73 0.02 -2.17 -9.11
CA LEU A 73 0.62 -0.83 -9.16
C LEU A 73 0.68 -0.19 -7.78
N GLY A 74 -0.37 -0.31 -6.97
CA GLY A 74 -0.38 0.20 -5.59
C GLY A 74 0.67 -0.48 -4.72
N ALA A 75 0.76 -1.82 -4.78
CA ALA A 75 1.75 -2.57 -4.02
C ALA A 75 3.19 -2.28 -4.47
N PHE A 76 3.41 -2.17 -5.78
CA PHE A 76 4.71 -1.78 -6.34
C PHE A 76 5.14 -0.38 -5.91
N ALA A 77 4.23 0.60 -5.97
CA ALA A 77 4.48 1.96 -5.50
C ALA A 77 4.87 1.97 -4.01
N TYR A 78 4.21 1.17 -3.18
CA TYR A 78 4.57 1.02 -1.77
C TYR A 78 5.98 0.44 -1.58
N VAL A 79 6.33 -0.64 -2.29
CA VAL A 79 7.66 -1.26 -2.20
C VAL A 79 8.73 -0.26 -2.59
N LEU A 80 8.53 0.48 -3.68
CA LEU A 80 9.47 1.51 -4.15
C LEU A 80 9.66 2.60 -3.09
N LEU A 81 8.57 3.19 -2.59
CA LEU A 81 8.62 4.22 -1.54
C LEU A 81 9.31 3.72 -0.27
N TYR A 82 9.00 2.49 0.15
CA TYR A 82 9.57 1.87 1.35
C TYR A 82 11.08 1.64 1.22
N LEU A 83 11.54 1.15 0.07
CA LEU A 83 12.96 0.95 -0.22
C LEU A 83 13.70 2.28 -0.34
N SER A 84 13.13 3.27 -1.02
CA SER A 84 13.72 4.62 -1.11
C SER A 84 13.87 5.26 0.28
N LYS A 85 12.83 5.21 1.11
CA LYS A 85 12.90 5.70 2.50
C LYS A 85 13.96 4.97 3.31
N SER A 86 13.99 3.64 3.22
CA SER A 86 14.97 2.82 3.93
C SER A 86 16.39 3.15 3.48
N TYR A 87 16.64 3.34 2.18
CA TYR A 87 17.96 3.72 1.68
C TYR A 87 18.41 5.06 2.26
N ILE A 88 17.52 6.07 2.22
CA ILE A 88 17.83 7.42 2.72
C ILE A 88 18.13 7.37 4.23
N GLU A 89 17.29 6.68 5.00
CA GLU A 89 17.45 6.54 6.45
C GLU A 89 18.75 5.81 6.82
N HIS A 90 19.01 4.65 6.21
CA HIS A 90 20.20 3.86 6.53
C HIS A 90 21.50 4.53 6.06
N ARG A 91 21.50 5.24 4.92
CA ARG A 91 22.71 5.88 4.37
C ARG A 91 23.00 7.25 4.96
N PHE A 92 21.98 8.12 5.06
CA PHE A 92 22.16 9.54 5.40
C PHE A 92 21.83 9.87 6.85
N VAL A 93 20.94 9.12 7.50
CA VAL A 93 20.58 9.37 8.91
C VAL A 93 21.46 8.54 9.84
N LEU A 94 21.59 7.23 9.54
CA LEU A 94 22.39 6.31 10.37
C LEU A 94 23.88 6.25 9.99
N GLY A 95 24.26 6.79 8.82
CA GLY A 95 25.65 6.83 8.38
C GLY A 95 26.29 5.46 8.14
N LEU A 96 25.49 4.42 7.89
CA LEU A 96 25.98 3.05 7.78
C LEU A 96 26.88 2.83 6.55
N PRO A 97 27.80 1.85 6.59
CA PRO A 97 28.58 1.45 5.42
C PRO A 97 27.65 0.99 4.30
N LEU A 98 27.97 1.34 3.04
CA LEU A 98 27.16 0.99 1.88
C LEU A 98 26.86 -0.51 1.79
N GLU A 99 27.80 -1.36 2.18
CA GLU A 99 27.62 -2.81 2.22
C GLU A 99 26.49 -3.24 3.16
N VAL A 100 26.44 -2.69 4.38
CA VAL A 100 25.37 -2.96 5.37
C VAL A 100 24.02 -2.42 4.88
N VAL A 101 24.02 -1.25 4.25
CA VAL A 101 22.81 -0.64 3.66
C VAL A 101 22.23 -1.54 2.58
N MET A 102 23.06 -2.05 1.67
CA MET A 102 22.63 -2.90 0.56
C MET A 102 22.12 -4.26 1.03
N ILE A 103 22.78 -4.87 2.03
CA ILE A 103 22.29 -6.12 2.66
C ILE A 103 20.90 -5.89 3.27
N THR A 104 20.74 -4.84 4.07
CA THR A 104 19.46 -4.53 4.72
C THR A 104 18.36 -4.25 3.69
N LEU A 105 18.67 -3.53 2.61
CA LEU A 105 17.71 -3.22 1.55
C LEU A 105 17.32 -4.46 0.75
N SER A 106 18.25 -5.34 0.43
CA SER A 106 17.94 -6.60 -0.26
C SER A 106 16.96 -7.45 0.55
N GLN A 107 17.18 -7.57 1.86
CA GLN A 107 16.27 -8.28 2.77
C GLN A 107 14.89 -7.62 2.79
N LYS A 108 14.83 -6.30 2.96
CA LYS A 108 13.58 -5.52 2.91
C LYS A 108 12.87 -5.66 1.56
N ALA A 109 13.60 -5.72 0.45
CA ALA A 109 13.04 -5.88 -0.88
C ALA A 109 12.38 -7.24 -1.04
N VAL A 110 13.04 -8.32 -0.62
CA VAL A 110 12.48 -9.68 -0.68
C VAL A 110 11.22 -9.77 0.19
N VAL A 111 11.30 -9.35 1.45
CA VAL A 111 10.17 -9.44 2.39
C VAL A 111 8.98 -8.61 1.91
N SER A 112 9.21 -7.37 1.46
CA SER A 112 8.14 -6.49 0.98
C SER A 112 7.52 -6.98 -0.33
N SER A 113 8.31 -7.61 -1.22
CA SER A 113 7.81 -8.20 -2.46
C SER A 113 6.92 -9.41 -2.20
N VAL A 114 7.32 -10.31 -1.30
CA VAL A 114 6.48 -11.45 -0.91
C VAL A 114 5.17 -10.94 -0.28
N ASN A 115 5.26 -9.97 0.62
CA ASN A 115 4.08 -9.36 1.24
C ASN A 115 3.16 -8.68 0.20
N ALA A 116 3.72 -8.05 -0.83
CA ALA A 116 2.97 -7.46 -1.93
C ALA A 116 2.19 -8.54 -2.71
N VAL A 117 2.84 -9.66 -3.07
CA VAL A 117 2.22 -10.77 -3.80
C VAL A 117 1.07 -11.36 -2.99
N VAL A 118 1.31 -11.70 -1.72
CA VAL A 118 0.27 -12.24 -0.82
C VAL A 118 -0.88 -11.25 -0.68
N SER A 119 -0.58 -9.96 -0.53
CA SER A 119 -1.60 -8.92 -0.43
C SER A 119 -2.46 -8.83 -1.69
N ILE A 120 -1.92 -9.01 -2.89
CA ILE A 120 -2.69 -8.98 -4.15
C ILE A 120 -3.58 -10.23 -4.25
N ILE A 121 -3.02 -11.41 -3.99
CA ILE A 121 -3.74 -12.70 -4.04
C ILE A 121 -4.93 -12.69 -3.08
N VAL A 122 -4.79 -12.07 -1.91
CA VAL A 122 -5.85 -11.99 -0.91
C VAL A 122 -6.82 -10.83 -1.22
N ALA A 123 -6.31 -9.62 -1.50
CA ALA A 123 -7.15 -8.43 -1.64
C ALA A 123 -8.03 -8.44 -2.89
N VAL A 124 -7.59 -9.03 -4.00
CA VAL A 124 -8.35 -9.02 -5.25
C VAL A 124 -9.64 -9.87 -5.13
N PRO A 125 -9.60 -11.15 -4.72
CA PRO A 125 -10.81 -11.96 -4.52
C PRO A 125 -11.74 -11.37 -3.46
N LEU A 126 -11.19 -10.94 -2.32
CA LEU A 126 -11.97 -10.27 -1.26
C LEU A 126 -12.62 -8.99 -1.77
N GLY A 127 -11.90 -8.19 -2.55
CA GLY A 127 -12.43 -6.96 -3.15
C GLY A 127 -13.59 -7.23 -4.09
N ILE A 128 -13.52 -8.30 -4.90
CA ILE A 128 -14.61 -8.70 -5.80
C ILE A 128 -15.81 -9.22 -5.01
N ALA A 129 -15.58 -10.06 -4.01
CA ALA A 129 -16.63 -10.65 -3.17
C ALA A 129 -17.36 -9.61 -2.32
N LEU A 130 -16.63 -8.64 -1.75
CA LEU A 130 -17.17 -7.65 -0.82
C LEU A 130 -17.73 -6.40 -1.51
N ARG A 131 -17.29 -6.05 -2.73
CA ARG A 131 -17.80 -4.86 -3.44
C ARG A 131 -19.34 -4.76 -3.51
N PRO A 132 -20.10 -5.82 -3.87
CA PRO A 132 -21.56 -5.71 -3.93
C PRO A 132 -22.20 -5.46 -2.56
N ALA A 133 -21.65 -6.05 -1.49
CA ALA A 133 -22.12 -5.82 -0.13
C ALA A 133 -21.84 -4.38 0.32
N VAL A 134 -20.62 -3.88 0.10
CA VAL A 134 -20.21 -2.52 0.46
C VAL A 134 -21.02 -1.46 -0.30
N ARG A 135 -21.28 -1.68 -1.60
CA ARG A 135 -22.08 -0.75 -2.40
C ARG A 135 -23.52 -0.62 -1.90
N ARG A 136 -24.09 -1.66 -1.27
CA ARG A 136 -25.44 -1.59 -0.66
C ARG A 136 -25.53 -0.65 0.55
N TYR A 137 -24.42 -0.40 1.23
CA TYR A 137 -24.39 0.42 2.45
C TYR A 137 -23.77 1.81 2.25
N LEU A 138 -22.99 2.01 1.18
CA LEU A 138 -22.36 3.29 0.84
C LEU A 138 -23.15 4.12 -0.20
N GLN A 139 -24.32 3.66 -0.64
CA GLN A 139 -25.27 4.41 -1.47
C GLN A 139 -26.55 4.68 -0.67
#